data_AF-A0A6S6TGS7-F1
#
_entry.id   AF-A0A6S6TGS7-F1
#
_cell.length_a   1.000
_cell.length_b   1.000
_cell.length_c   1.000
_cell.angle_alpha   90.00
_cell.angle_beta   90.00
_cell.angle_gamma   90.00
#
_symmetry.space_group_name_H-M   'P 1'
#
loop_
_entity.id
_entity.type
_entity.pdbx_description
1 polymer ?
#
loop_
_entity_poly.entity_id
_entity_poly.type
_entity_poly.pdbx_seq_one_letter_code
_entity_poly.pdbx_strand_id
1 'polypeptide(L)'
;MLIILMLGTTVNLSAKDGVPFIHSFGELRVYYKDWLVVCADKGDGECRMVNYVNKDSSQKTGFFPDSRLTLIPAQLGKAASIDFFDKGAPSEVNGISIDVDGKAFSVQASGYDTPEKNRVMETYIVHDEVTLKEVVKLSKPARWLTFSYEGISGQVSKVRFSLRGFTKALAFIKKQESKRGC
;
A
#
# COMPACT_ATOMS: atom_id res chain seq x y z
N MET A 1 7.54 48.20 -25.50
CA MET A 1 7.41 47.43 -24.25
C MET A 1 6.51 46.23 -24.56
N LEU A 2 7.10 45.03 -24.71
CA LEU A 2 6.40 43.83 -25.18
C LEU A 2 6.03 42.98 -23.94
N ILE A 3 4.73 42.84 -23.66
CA ILE A 3 4.23 41.99 -22.57
C ILE A 3 4.02 40.58 -23.14
N ILE A 4 4.91 39.66 -22.79
CA ILE A 4 4.73 38.24 -23.09
C ILE A 4 3.78 37.68 -22.03
N LEU A 5 2.51 37.46 -22.40
CA LEU A 5 1.58 36.66 -21.61
C LEU A 5 2.00 35.19 -21.68
N MET A 6 2.68 34.70 -20.65
CA MET A 6 2.84 33.27 -20.41
C MET A 6 1.49 32.70 -19.93
N LEU A 7 0.71 32.15 -20.86
CA LEU A 7 -0.43 31.31 -20.54
C LEU A 7 0.08 30.01 -19.91
N GLY A 8 0.11 29.96 -18.58
CA GLY A 8 0.40 28.75 -17.82
C GLY A 8 -0.73 27.73 -18.03
N THR A 9 -0.52 26.78 -18.93
CA THR A 9 -1.40 25.61 -19.05
C THR A 9 -1.23 24.74 -17.80
N THR A 10 -2.23 24.73 -16.92
CA THR A 10 -2.32 23.76 -15.84
C THR A 10 -2.55 22.39 -16.47
N VAL A 11 -1.49 21.59 -16.56
CA VAL A 11 -1.62 20.20 -17.02
C VAL A 11 -2.25 19.40 -15.89
N ASN A 12 -3.58 19.31 -15.90
CA ASN A 12 -4.30 18.33 -15.08
C ASN A 12 -4.05 16.93 -15.67
N LEU A 13 -2.87 16.38 -15.39
CA LEU A 13 -2.59 14.96 -15.58
C LEU A 13 -3.39 14.18 -14.54
N SER A 14 -4.66 13.92 -14.84
CA SER A 14 -5.39 12.83 -14.19
C SER A 14 -4.59 11.55 -14.46
N ALA A 15 -4.01 10.98 -13.40
CA ALA A 15 -3.12 9.83 -13.54
C ALA A 15 -3.90 8.66 -14.18
N LYS A 16 -3.43 8.21 -15.34
CA LYS A 16 -4.08 7.15 -16.10
C LYS A 16 -3.63 5.78 -15.62
N ASP A 17 -4.59 4.85 -15.47
CA ASP A 17 -4.34 3.45 -15.16
C ASP A 17 -3.29 2.85 -16.11
N GLY A 18 -2.24 2.27 -15.52
CA GLY A 18 -1.12 1.63 -16.20
C GLY A 18 -0.08 2.58 -16.81
N VAL A 19 -0.21 3.90 -16.66
CA VAL A 19 0.76 4.88 -17.17
C VAL A 19 1.60 5.43 -16.03
N PRO A 20 2.93 5.17 -16.02
CA PRO A 20 3.81 5.72 -14.99
C PRO A 20 3.99 7.24 -15.12
N PHE A 21 4.15 7.92 -13.99
CA PHE A 21 4.42 9.36 -13.93
C PHE A 21 5.31 9.70 -12.71
N ILE A 22 6.01 10.83 -12.77
CA ILE A 22 6.82 11.32 -11.64
C ILE A 22 5.97 12.27 -10.80
N HIS A 23 5.85 11.96 -9.52
CA HIS A 23 5.20 12.83 -8.55
C HIS A 23 6.10 14.02 -8.17
N SER A 24 5.53 15.13 -7.70
CA SER A 24 6.28 16.33 -7.28
C SER A 24 7.28 16.07 -6.14
N PHE A 25 7.08 14.99 -5.38
CA PHE A 25 7.98 14.53 -4.33
C PHE A 25 9.13 13.64 -4.85
N GLY A 26 9.30 13.53 -6.17
CA GLY A 26 10.39 12.75 -6.78
C GLY A 26 10.14 11.25 -6.84
N GLU A 27 8.94 10.76 -6.53
CA GLU A 27 8.60 9.34 -6.64
C GLU A 27 8.08 8.97 -8.04
N LEU A 28 8.46 7.82 -8.56
CA LEU A 28 7.79 7.21 -9.71
C LEU A 28 6.52 6.51 -9.24
N ARG A 29 5.38 6.87 -9.80
CA ARG A 29 4.08 6.33 -9.43
C ARG A 29 3.36 5.74 -10.64
N VAL A 30 2.60 4.66 -10.42
CA VAL A 30 1.70 4.09 -11.43
C VAL A 30 0.49 3.43 -10.75
N TYR A 31 -0.70 3.71 -11.28
CA TYR A 31 -1.93 3.07 -10.82
C TYR A 31 -2.20 1.79 -11.62
N TYR A 32 -2.69 0.76 -10.94
CA TYR A 32 -3.23 -0.46 -11.52
C TYR A 32 -4.55 -0.78 -10.83
N LYS A 33 -5.65 -0.29 -11.39
CA LYS A 33 -6.99 -0.34 -10.80
C LYS A 33 -6.97 0.20 -9.37
N ASP A 34 -7.06 -0.68 -8.39
CA ASP A 34 -7.24 -0.32 -6.98
C ASP A 34 -5.88 -0.23 -6.24
N TRP A 35 -4.77 -0.48 -6.95
CA TRP A 35 -3.42 -0.44 -6.40
C TRP A 35 -2.60 0.71 -6.97
N LEU A 36 -1.86 1.40 -6.11
CA LEU A 36 -0.85 2.38 -6.47
C LEU A 36 0.54 1.80 -6.20
N VAL A 37 1.36 1.68 -7.23
CA VAL A 37 2.79 1.40 -7.05
C VAL A 37 3.53 2.72 -6.91
N VAL A 38 4.43 2.78 -5.92
CA VAL A 38 5.29 3.93 -5.64
C VAL A 38 6.72 3.43 -5.56
N CYS A 39 7.62 3.97 -6.36
CA CYS A 39 9.05 3.73 -6.30
C CYS A 39 9.78 5.03 -5.95
N ALA A 40 10.68 4.97 -4.98
CA ALA A 40 11.50 6.12 -4.58
C ALA A 40 12.48 6.53 -5.69
N ASP A 41 13.06 7.73 -5.55
CA ASP A 41 14.14 8.25 -6.40
C ASP A 41 13.86 8.12 -7.90
N LYS A 42 12.68 8.60 -8.33
CA LYS A 42 12.20 8.56 -9.72
C LYS A 42 12.18 7.17 -10.35
N GLY A 43 12.17 6.12 -9.54
CA GLY A 43 12.17 4.71 -9.98
C GLY A 43 13.44 3.94 -9.64
N ASP A 44 14.50 4.63 -9.22
CA ASP A 44 15.81 4.03 -8.92
C ASP A 44 15.91 3.51 -7.47
N GLY A 45 14.94 3.87 -6.63
CA GLY A 45 14.85 3.44 -5.24
C GLY A 45 13.90 2.25 -5.03
N GLU A 46 13.58 2.00 -3.77
CA GLU A 46 12.65 0.93 -3.37
C GLU A 46 11.23 1.19 -3.82
N CYS A 47 10.56 0.10 -4.18
CA CYS A 47 9.17 0.14 -4.59
C CYS A 47 8.25 -0.41 -3.49
N ARG A 48 7.01 0.06 -3.46
CA ARG A 48 5.93 -0.47 -2.63
C ARG A 48 4.63 -0.38 -3.39
N MET A 49 3.67 -1.24 -3.06
CA MET A 49 2.32 -1.12 -3.59
C MET A 49 1.33 -0.87 -2.47
N VAL A 50 0.42 0.07 -2.71
CA VAL A 50 -0.48 0.62 -1.70
C VAL A 50 -1.92 0.48 -2.20
N ASN A 51 -2.81 0.07 -1.30
CA ASN A 51 -4.26 0.04 -1.50
C ASN A 51 -4.93 0.84 -0.38
N TYR A 52 -5.97 1.59 -0.74
CA TYR A 52 -6.68 2.48 0.17
C TYR A 52 -8.17 2.13 0.20
N VAL A 53 -8.76 2.18 1.40
CA VAL A 53 -10.19 1.94 1.61
C VAL A 53 -10.77 3.10 2.41
N ASN A 54 -11.93 3.58 2.00
CA ASN A 54 -12.76 4.50 2.77
C ASN A 54 -13.97 3.71 3.26
N LYS A 55 -14.20 3.69 4.58
CA LYS A 55 -15.27 2.95 5.23
C LYS A 55 -16.62 3.64 5.03
N ASP A 56 -16.62 4.97 4.92
CA ASP A 56 -17.81 5.77 4.62
C ASP A 56 -17.64 6.54 3.30
N SER A 57 -18.31 6.08 2.24
CA SER A 57 -18.31 6.77 0.95
C SER A 57 -19.12 8.08 0.95
N SER A 58 -19.97 8.30 1.96
CA SER A 58 -20.83 9.47 2.10
C SER A 58 -20.16 10.61 2.86
N GLN A 59 -19.19 10.31 3.72
CA GLN A 59 -18.35 11.28 4.42
C GLN A 59 -16.98 11.40 3.76
N LYS A 60 -16.91 12.06 2.59
CA LYS A 60 -15.64 12.52 2.00
C LYS A 60 -15.07 13.74 2.74
N THR A 61 -15.08 13.73 4.07
CA THR A 61 -14.70 14.90 4.89
C THR A 61 -13.22 14.93 5.25
N GLY A 62 -12.46 13.88 4.94
CA GLY A 62 -11.02 13.80 5.18
C GLY A 62 -10.18 13.74 3.90
N PHE A 63 -9.00 14.38 3.94
CA PHE A 63 -7.95 14.21 2.92
C PHE A 63 -7.33 12.80 2.95
N PHE A 64 -7.47 12.08 4.07
CA PHE A 64 -6.83 10.79 4.32
C PHE A 64 -7.82 9.63 4.26
N PRO A 65 -7.38 8.45 3.78
CA PRO A 65 -8.19 7.25 3.73
C PRO A 65 -8.42 6.66 5.13
N ASP A 66 -9.53 5.96 5.33
CA ASP A 66 -9.83 5.31 6.60
C ASP A 66 -8.91 4.12 6.87
N SER A 67 -8.53 3.39 5.82
CA SER A 67 -7.60 2.27 5.94
C SER A 67 -6.62 2.24 4.78
N ARG A 68 -5.41 1.75 5.04
CA ARG A 68 -4.33 1.60 4.06
C ARG A 68 -3.63 0.28 4.26
N LEU A 69 -3.42 -0.45 3.16
CA LEU A 69 -2.55 -1.61 3.11
C LEU A 69 -1.35 -1.28 2.21
N THR A 70 -0.16 -1.44 2.74
CA THR A 70 1.09 -1.35 1.98
C THR A 70 1.71 -2.74 1.94
N LEU A 71 2.04 -3.22 0.73
CA LEU A 71 2.89 -4.39 0.55
C LEU A 71 4.24 -3.92 0.03
N ILE A 72 5.29 -4.28 0.78
CA ILE A 72 6.69 -4.07 0.41
C ILE A 72 7.25 -5.45 0.06
N PRO A 73 7.42 -5.79 -1.23
CA PRO A 73 8.06 -7.05 -1.60
C PRO A 73 9.54 -7.03 -1.18
N ALA A 74 10.14 -8.20 -0.99
CA ALA A 74 11.56 -8.30 -0.68
C ALA A 74 12.41 -7.79 -1.86
N GLN A 75 13.37 -6.90 -1.58
CA GLN A 75 14.23 -6.24 -2.59
C GLN A 75 15.62 -6.09 -2.01
N LEU A 76 16.66 -6.24 -2.83
CA LEU A 76 18.09 -5.99 -2.55
C LEU A 76 18.44 -5.72 -1.06
N GLY A 77 18.57 -6.78 -0.28
CA GLY A 77 19.00 -6.71 1.13
C GLY A 77 17.92 -6.35 2.15
N LYS A 78 16.65 -6.18 1.73
CA LYS A 78 15.50 -5.91 2.59
C LYS A 78 14.46 -7.02 2.50
N ALA A 79 14.00 -7.43 3.68
CA ALA A 79 12.91 -8.39 3.83
C ALA A 79 11.58 -7.79 3.35
N ALA A 80 10.65 -8.66 2.94
CA ALA A 80 9.28 -8.26 2.66
C ALA A 80 8.55 -7.81 3.94
N SER A 81 7.60 -6.89 3.80
CA SER A 81 6.66 -6.54 4.86
C SER A 81 5.27 -6.25 4.32
N ILE A 82 4.28 -6.37 5.22
CA ILE A 82 2.96 -5.76 5.06
C ILE A 82 2.79 -4.73 6.16
N ASP A 83 2.41 -3.52 5.77
CA ASP A 83 2.05 -2.46 6.71
C ASP A 83 0.54 -2.20 6.59
N PHE A 84 -0.19 -2.32 7.70
CA PHE A 84 -1.62 -2.07 7.75
C PHE A 84 -1.94 -0.91 8.71
N PHE A 85 -2.57 0.12 8.16
CA PHE A 85 -3.12 1.24 8.91
C PHE A 85 -4.64 1.15 8.86
N ASP A 86 -5.27 1.36 10.01
CA ASP A 86 -6.71 1.54 10.09
C ASP A 86 -7.07 2.61 11.12
N LYS A 87 -7.86 3.58 10.70
CA LYS A 87 -8.26 4.71 11.52
C LYS A 87 -9.11 4.23 12.69
N GLY A 88 -8.67 4.59 13.91
CA GLY A 88 -9.31 4.17 15.15
C GLY A 88 -8.98 2.74 15.57
N ALA A 89 -8.02 2.09 14.93
CA ALA A 89 -7.47 0.84 15.46
C ALA A 89 -6.72 1.12 16.77
N PRO A 90 -6.82 0.23 17.77
CA PRO A 90 -6.13 0.40 19.05
C PRO A 90 -4.62 0.18 18.88
N SER A 91 -3.79 0.82 19.69
CA SER A 91 -2.34 0.60 19.65
C SER A 91 -1.93 -0.85 19.99
N GLU A 92 -2.79 -1.56 20.72
CA GLU A 92 -2.58 -2.94 21.17
C GLU A 92 -3.76 -3.84 20.74
N VAL A 93 -3.42 -5.04 20.26
CA VAL A 93 -4.36 -6.05 19.78
C VAL A 93 -3.95 -7.44 20.27
N ASN A 94 -4.93 -8.31 20.54
CA ASN A 94 -4.71 -9.68 20.99
C ASN A 94 -4.25 -10.59 19.85
N GLY A 95 -4.57 -10.23 18.62
CA GLY A 95 -4.22 -11.02 17.45
C GLY A 95 -4.52 -10.31 16.16
N ILE A 96 -3.78 -10.69 15.13
CA ILE A 96 -3.97 -10.23 13.75
C ILE A 96 -4.10 -11.45 12.86
N SER A 97 -4.98 -11.34 11.86
CA SER A 97 -5.09 -12.31 10.80
C SER A 97 -5.18 -11.66 9.43
N ILE A 98 -4.57 -12.32 8.45
CA ILE A 98 -4.68 -11.99 7.03
C ILE A 98 -5.46 -13.14 6.39
N ASP A 99 -6.56 -12.83 5.71
CA ASP A 99 -7.38 -13.79 4.98
C ASP A 99 -7.33 -13.48 3.49
N VAL A 100 -7.09 -14.50 2.67
CA VAL A 100 -7.16 -14.38 1.21
C VAL A 100 -8.24 -15.34 0.70
N ASP A 101 -9.37 -14.76 0.29
CA ASP A 101 -10.58 -15.48 -0.14
C ASP A 101 -10.94 -16.71 0.74
N GLY A 102 -10.89 -16.55 2.07
CA GLY A 102 -11.28 -17.59 3.04
C GLY A 102 -10.13 -18.45 3.57
N LYS A 103 -8.90 -18.28 3.07
CA LYS A 103 -7.70 -18.89 3.67
C LYS A 103 -7.03 -17.89 4.61
N ALA A 104 -7.20 -18.11 5.91
CA ALA A 104 -6.69 -17.24 6.96
C ALA A 104 -5.31 -17.67 7.49
N PHE A 105 -4.49 -16.68 7.81
CA PHE A 105 -3.17 -16.80 8.43
C PHE A 105 -3.16 -15.95 9.69
N SER A 106 -2.82 -16.53 10.83
CA SER A 106 -2.51 -15.75 12.02
C SER A 106 -1.09 -15.19 11.87
N VAL A 107 -0.92 -13.90 12.12
CA VAL A 107 0.37 -13.23 12.02
C VAL A 107 0.66 -12.45 13.29
N GLN A 108 1.93 -12.43 13.65
CA GLN A 108 2.44 -11.52 14.66
C GLN A 108 2.81 -10.21 13.95
N ALA A 109 2.24 -9.09 14.40
CA ALA A 109 2.74 -7.79 13.99
C ALA A 109 3.78 -7.31 14.99
N SER A 110 4.93 -6.88 14.48
CA SER A 110 5.92 -6.17 15.27
C SER A 110 5.46 -4.73 15.42
N GLY A 111 4.68 -4.49 16.47
CA GLY A 111 4.42 -3.16 17.01
C GLY A 111 3.76 -2.16 16.07
N TYR A 112 3.50 -1.03 16.71
CA TYR A 112 2.92 0.20 16.20
C TYR A 112 4.08 1.13 15.84
N ASP A 113 4.82 0.80 14.78
CA ASP A 113 6.07 1.50 14.49
C ASP A 113 5.85 2.66 13.52
N THR A 114 6.55 3.76 13.79
CA THR A 114 6.67 4.92 12.91
C THR A 114 8.09 4.94 12.36
N PRO A 115 8.42 4.12 11.33
CA PRO A 115 9.78 4.05 10.80
C PRO A 115 10.27 5.37 10.16
N GLU A 116 9.44 6.41 10.15
CA GLU A 116 9.81 7.77 9.81
C GLU A 116 9.38 8.69 10.94
N LYS A 117 10.32 9.50 11.47
CA LYS A 117 10.09 10.53 12.51
C LYS A 117 8.96 11.54 12.20
N ASN A 118 8.33 11.45 11.04
CA ASN A 118 7.25 12.32 10.54
C ASN A 118 6.01 11.56 10.03
N ARG A 119 5.86 10.23 10.28
CA ARG A 119 4.62 9.50 9.91
C ARG A 119 3.54 9.71 10.97
N VAL A 120 2.52 10.48 10.62
CA VAL A 120 1.33 10.83 11.45
C VAL A 120 0.34 9.66 11.60
N MET A 121 0.69 8.46 11.13
CA MET A 121 -0.26 7.36 10.98
C MET A 121 0.34 6.06 11.51
N GLU A 122 -0.33 5.53 12.52
CA GLU A 122 0.15 4.41 13.30
C GLU A 122 -0.22 3.08 12.62
N THR A 123 0.76 2.20 12.45
CA THR A 123 0.66 1.10 11.47
C THR A 123 1.13 -0.21 12.11
N TYR A 124 0.39 -1.30 11.88
CA TYR A 124 0.85 -2.65 12.22
C TYR A 124 1.76 -3.17 11.12
N ILE A 125 2.94 -3.67 11.48
CA ILE A 125 3.91 -4.19 10.51
C ILE A 125 4.09 -5.69 10.69
N VAL A 126 3.96 -6.45 9.60
CA VAL A 126 4.13 -7.91 9.57
C VAL A 126 5.38 -8.25 8.74
N HIS A 127 6.33 -8.96 9.35
CA HIS A 127 7.61 -9.38 8.73
C HIS A 127 7.75 -10.90 8.51
N ASP A 128 6.71 -11.69 8.77
CA ASP A 128 6.76 -13.15 8.60
C ASP A 128 6.93 -13.54 7.12
N GLU A 129 8.16 -13.77 6.69
CA GLU A 129 8.50 -14.02 5.30
C GLU A 129 7.78 -15.25 4.71
N VAL A 130 7.59 -16.31 5.50
CA VAL A 130 6.94 -17.54 5.05
C VAL A 130 5.47 -17.27 4.80
N THR A 131 4.79 -16.63 5.75
CA THR A 131 3.38 -16.25 5.59
C THR A 131 3.21 -15.24 4.45
N LEU A 132 4.07 -14.23 4.34
CA LEU A 132 4.00 -13.23 3.29
C LEU A 132 4.16 -13.83 1.89
N LYS A 133 5.08 -14.79 1.71
CA LYS A 133 5.25 -15.51 0.44
C LYS A 133 3.97 -16.24 0.02
N GLU A 134 3.31 -16.92 0.95
CA GLU A 134 2.06 -17.63 0.69
C GLU A 134 0.89 -16.65 0.45
N VAL A 135 0.77 -15.57 1.24
CA VAL A 135 -0.23 -14.50 1.04
C VAL A 135 -0.09 -13.89 -0.36
N VAL A 136 1.13 -13.54 -0.78
CA VAL A 136 1.38 -12.98 -2.13
C VAL A 136 1.03 -13.99 -3.22
N LYS A 137 1.35 -15.27 -3.04
CA LYS A 137 1.01 -16.33 -4.00
C LYS A 137 -0.50 -16.47 -4.16
N LEU A 138 -1.25 -16.52 -3.06
CA LEU A 138 -2.71 -16.65 -3.05
C LEU A 138 -3.41 -15.38 -3.54
N SER A 139 -2.81 -14.21 -3.33
CA SER A 139 -3.40 -12.93 -3.73
C SER A 139 -3.43 -12.72 -5.25
N LYS A 140 -2.62 -13.45 -6.03
CA LYS A 140 -2.58 -13.32 -7.49
C LYS A 140 -3.88 -13.74 -8.20
N PRO A 141 -4.48 -14.91 -7.89
CA PRO A 141 -5.77 -15.31 -8.45
C PRO A 141 -6.98 -14.83 -7.63
N ALA A 142 -6.77 -14.41 -6.38
CA ALA A 142 -7.84 -14.04 -5.47
C ALA A 142 -8.50 -12.70 -5.82
N ARG A 143 -9.69 -12.48 -5.26
CA ARG A 143 -10.47 -11.25 -5.42
C ARG A 143 -10.27 -10.31 -4.25
N TRP A 144 -10.13 -10.85 -3.05
CA TRP A 144 -10.09 -10.05 -1.83
C TRP A 144 -9.00 -10.52 -0.87
N LEU A 145 -8.40 -9.53 -0.20
CA LEU A 145 -7.59 -9.74 0.99
C LEU A 145 -8.29 -9.04 2.15
N THR A 146 -8.53 -9.75 3.23
CA THR A 146 -9.12 -9.18 4.45
C THR A 146 -8.08 -9.15 5.55
N PHE A 147 -7.84 -7.98 6.10
CA PHE A 147 -7.04 -7.83 7.31
C PHE A 147 -8.00 -7.75 8.50
N SER A 148 -7.77 -8.56 9.52
CA SER A 148 -8.58 -8.55 10.75
C SER A 148 -7.70 -8.42 11.97
N TYR A 149 -8.18 -7.69 12.97
CA TYR A 149 -7.49 -7.55 14.25
C TYR A 149 -8.50 -7.62 15.40
N GLU A 150 -8.07 -8.17 16.52
CA GLU A 150 -8.88 -8.31 17.73
C GLU A 150 -8.37 -7.34 18.80
N GLY A 151 -9.19 -6.38 19.21
CA GLY A 151 -8.83 -5.47 20.30
C GLY A 151 -8.81 -6.18 21.65
N ILE A 152 -8.26 -5.53 22.69
CA ILE A 152 -8.16 -6.09 24.05
C ILE A 152 -9.54 -6.49 24.62
N SER A 153 -10.60 -5.80 24.21
CA SER A 153 -11.99 -6.11 24.59
C SER A 153 -12.56 -7.39 23.94
N GLY A 154 -11.80 -8.05 23.05
CA GLY A 154 -12.24 -9.20 22.26
C GLY A 154 -13.04 -8.83 21.01
N GLN A 155 -13.24 -7.54 20.73
CA GLN A 155 -13.93 -7.09 19.52
C GLN A 155 -13.03 -7.31 18.29
N VAL A 156 -13.55 -8.04 17.31
CA VAL A 156 -12.88 -8.28 16.03
C VAL A 156 -13.30 -7.24 14.99
N SER A 157 -12.33 -6.51 14.46
CA SER A 157 -12.49 -5.58 13.35
C SER A 157 -11.92 -6.16 12.07
N LYS A 158 -12.52 -5.84 10.92
CA LYS A 158 -12.11 -6.34 9.60
C LYS A 158 -12.08 -5.22 8.56
N VAL A 159 -11.07 -5.23 7.71
CA VAL A 159 -10.94 -4.35 6.55
C VAL A 159 -10.65 -5.19 5.32
N ARG A 160 -11.40 -4.96 4.24
CA ARG A 160 -11.31 -5.73 3.01
C ARG A 160 -10.71 -4.89 1.88
N PHE A 161 -9.65 -5.39 1.27
CA PHE A 161 -8.93 -4.77 0.16
C PHE A 161 -9.18 -5.54 -1.14
N SER A 162 -9.45 -4.80 -2.22
CA SER A 162 -9.59 -5.37 -3.56
C SER A 162 -8.25 -5.83 -4.11
N LEU A 163 -8.19 -7.02 -4.68
CA LEU A 163 -6.99 -7.53 -5.36
C LEU A 163 -7.00 -7.24 -6.87
N ARG A 164 -7.96 -6.45 -7.37
CA ARG A 164 -8.00 -6.02 -8.78
C ARG A 164 -6.77 -5.17 -9.09
N GLY A 165 -5.94 -5.64 -10.03
CA GLY A 165 -4.70 -4.96 -10.42
C GLY A 165 -3.46 -5.40 -9.63
N PHE A 166 -3.62 -6.21 -8.57
CA PHE A 166 -2.53 -6.68 -7.71
C PHE A 166 -1.39 -7.32 -8.53
N THR A 167 -1.72 -8.27 -9.40
CA THR A 167 -0.71 -8.98 -10.22
C THR A 167 0.05 -8.04 -11.16
N LYS A 168 -0.61 -7.02 -11.73
CA LYS A 168 0.05 -6.04 -12.60
C LYS A 168 0.96 -5.09 -11.81
N ALA A 169 0.51 -4.66 -10.63
CA ALA A 169 1.32 -3.87 -9.70
C ALA A 169 2.59 -4.62 -9.29
N LEU A 170 2.46 -5.88 -8.87
CA LEU A 170 3.60 -6.72 -8.52
C LEU A 170 4.55 -6.94 -9.70
N ALA A 171 4.03 -7.18 -10.90
CA ALA A 171 4.85 -7.34 -12.10
C ALA A 171 5.63 -6.05 -12.45
N PHE A 172 5.02 -4.87 -12.23
CA PHE A 172 5.71 -3.61 -12.43
C PHE A 172 6.87 -3.43 -11.46
N ILE A 173 6.68 -3.72 -10.17
CA ILE A 173 7.76 -3.63 -9.17
C ILE A 173 8.93 -4.52 -9.58
N LYS A 174 8.67 -5.79 -9.91
CA LYS A 174 9.71 -6.72 -10.37
C LYS A 174 10.47 -6.21 -11.59
N LYS A 175 9.78 -5.54 -12.52
CA LYS A 175 10.39 -4.92 -13.70
C LYS A 175 11.28 -3.73 -13.34
N GLN A 176 10.96 -2.97 -12.30
CA GLN A 176 11.85 -1.87 -11.85
C GLN A 176 13.07 -2.43 -11.10
N GLU A 177 12.86 -3.42 -10.23
CA GLU A 177 13.96 -4.10 -9.54
C GLU A 177 14.97 -4.71 -10.52
N SER A 178 14.50 -5.37 -11.59
CA SER A 178 15.40 -5.95 -12.58
C SER A 178 16.27 -4.92 -13.31
N LYS A 179 15.86 -3.65 -13.39
CA LYS A 179 16.67 -2.58 -13.98
C LYS A 179 17.74 -2.07 -13.04
N ARG A 180 17.51 -2.16 -11.72
CA ARG A 180 18.44 -1.69 -10.68
C ARG A 180 19.58 -2.68 -10.42
N GLY A 181 19.38 -3.95 -10.77
CA GLY A 181 20.39 -5.01 -10.68
C GLY A 181 21.28 -5.15 -11.91
N CYS A 182 21.21 -4.23 -12.88
CA CYS A 182 22.06 -4.17 -14.07
C CYS A 182 23.05 -3.02 -13.98
#